data_AF-A0A4V1FZ41-F1
#
_entry.id   AF-A0A4V1FZ41-F1
#
_cell.length_a   1.000
_cell.length_b   1.000
_cell.length_c   1.000
_cell.angle_alpha   90.00
_cell.angle_beta   90.00
_cell.angle_gamma   90.00
#
_symmetry.space_group_name_H-M   'P 1'
#
loop_
_entity.id
_entity.type
_entity.pdbx_description
1 polymer ?
#
loop_
_entity_poly.entity_id
_entity_poly.type
_entity_poly.pdbx_seq_one_letter_code
_entity_poly.pdbx_strand_id
1 'polypeptide(L)'
;MERRKILLGSGAALATVLAGCSSDETGDDSESNDDDDESLNNDGSDDTNETDDKTDIPGLDRDKMKVDSDKLSIKDVNKDADTVDVVATTTTTDPETLRAELQSLGETVAAAITDPEAFATEVNSVTWVLESDGAKVMSFYVDVQWALAYINDEMSEDEFVETVLATSDET
;
A
#
# COMPACT_ATOMS: atom_id res chain seq x y z
N MET A 1 44.49 -24.50 -17.62
CA MET A 1 44.17 -24.07 -19.01
C MET A 1 42.99 -23.12 -18.94
N GLU A 2 43.28 -21.83 -18.83
CA GLU A 2 42.29 -20.76 -18.83
C GLU A 2 41.69 -20.60 -20.23
N ARG A 3 40.37 -20.48 -20.33
CA ARG A 3 39.67 -20.16 -21.57
C ARG A 3 39.12 -18.74 -21.46
N ARG A 4 39.84 -17.78 -22.06
CA ARG A 4 39.36 -16.41 -22.30
C ARG A 4 38.68 -16.34 -23.66
N LYS A 5 37.57 -15.59 -23.76
CA LYS A 5 37.08 -14.79 -24.91
C LYS A 5 35.72 -14.17 -24.49
N ILE A 6 35.65 -12.88 -24.10
CA ILE A 6 35.60 -11.60 -24.85
C ILE A 6 34.16 -11.16 -25.21
N LEU A 7 33.79 -10.02 -24.59
CA LEU A 7 32.96 -8.86 -24.98
C LEU A 7 31.72 -9.00 -25.87
N LEU A 8 30.64 -8.32 -25.45
CA LEU A 8 29.86 -7.28 -26.16
C LEU A 8 28.90 -6.72 -25.07
N GLY A 9 28.85 -5.45 -24.65
CA GLY A 9 29.10 -4.21 -25.37
C GLY A 9 27.77 -3.61 -25.83
N SER A 10 26.97 -3.02 -24.93
CA SER A 10 25.84 -2.12 -25.27
C SER A 10 25.48 -1.26 -24.06
N GLY A 11 26.14 -0.11 -23.94
CA GLY A 11 25.73 0.96 -23.05
C GLY A 11 24.66 1.81 -23.72
N ALA A 12 23.51 1.98 -23.05
CA ALA A 12 22.51 2.96 -23.45
C ALA A 12 22.88 4.31 -22.81
N ALA A 13 23.37 5.25 -23.62
CA ALA A 13 23.47 6.65 -23.24
C ALA A 13 22.09 7.29 -23.44
N LEU A 14 21.41 7.65 -22.35
CA LEU A 14 20.19 8.47 -22.40
C LEU A 14 20.58 9.91 -22.73
N ALA A 15 20.25 10.35 -23.95
CA ALA A 15 20.44 11.71 -24.41
C ALA A 15 19.34 12.61 -23.85
N THR A 16 19.72 13.59 -23.03
CA THR A 16 18.86 14.70 -22.63
C THR A 16 18.67 15.65 -23.80
N VAL A 17 17.43 15.72 -24.32
CA VAL A 17 17.06 16.73 -25.31
C VAL A 17 16.56 17.97 -24.57
N LEU A 18 17.41 18.99 -24.50
CA LEU A 18 17.03 20.35 -24.16
C LEU A 18 16.37 21.01 -25.39
N ALA A 19 15.05 21.12 -25.39
CA ALA A 19 14.34 22.04 -26.27
C ALA A 19 14.10 23.35 -25.52
N GLY A 20 14.87 24.37 -25.90
CA GLY A 20 14.74 25.73 -25.39
C GLY A 20 13.58 26.50 -26.02
N CYS A 21 12.99 27.37 -25.21
CA CYS A 21 12.64 28.77 -25.47
C CYS A 21 12.34 29.19 -26.93
N SER A 22 11.10 29.63 -27.19
CA SER A 22 10.75 31.02 -27.54
C SER A 22 9.53 31.07 -28.48
N SER A 23 8.48 31.81 -28.12
CA SER A 23 8.04 33.00 -28.88
C SER A 23 6.67 33.52 -28.40
N ASP A 24 6.70 34.81 -28.14
CA ASP A 24 5.63 35.79 -27.88
C ASP A 24 4.94 36.20 -29.20
N GLU A 25 3.60 36.24 -29.27
CA GLU A 25 2.79 37.23 -30.00
C GLU A 25 1.27 36.88 -30.01
N THR A 26 0.50 37.71 -29.30
CA THR A 26 -0.80 38.32 -29.64
C THR A 26 -2.02 37.51 -30.12
N GLY A 27 -3.16 37.81 -29.48
CA GLY A 27 -4.49 37.55 -30.02
C GLY A 27 -5.60 37.89 -29.03
N ASP A 28 -5.87 39.19 -28.89
CA ASP A 28 -7.07 39.77 -28.25
C ASP A 28 -8.33 39.31 -28.98
N ASP A 29 -9.32 38.77 -28.27
CA ASP A 29 -10.73 39.06 -28.57
C ASP A 29 -11.57 38.88 -27.29
N SER A 30 -12.24 39.98 -26.95
CA SER A 30 -13.12 40.13 -25.80
C SER A 30 -14.51 39.61 -26.13
N GLU A 31 -15.13 38.82 -25.24
CA GLU A 31 -16.58 38.89 -25.07
C GLU A 31 -16.97 38.79 -23.58
N SER A 32 -17.61 39.86 -23.13
CA SER A 32 -18.19 40.07 -21.81
C SER A 32 -19.50 39.30 -21.63
N ASN A 33 -19.76 38.82 -20.41
CA ASN A 33 -21.07 38.79 -19.75
C ASN A 33 -20.83 38.39 -18.27
N ASP A 34 -20.66 39.34 -17.36
CA ASP A 34 -21.68 40.07 -16.58
C ASP A 34 -22.58 39.16 -15.73
N ASP A 35 -22.41 39.35 -14.42
CA ASP A 35 -23.28 39.13 -13.26
C ASP A 35 -23.97 37.77 -13.05
N ASP A 36 -23.68 37.14 -11.90
CA ASP A 36 -24.70 36.98 -10.86
C ASP A 36 -24.04 36.74 -9.48
N ASP A 37 -24.33 37.67 -8.58
CA ASP A 37 -24.08 37.69 -7.15
C ASP A 37 -25.00 36.69 -6.44
N GLU A 38 -24.46 35.65 -5.81
CA GLU A 38 -25.21 34.91 -4.78
C GLU A 38 -24.23 34.51 -3.65
N SER A 39 -24.13 35.40 -2.66
CA SER A 39 -23.68 35.09 -1.31
C SER A 39 -24.56 34.00 -0.70
N LEU A 40 -24.06 32.77 -0.62
CA LEU A 40 -24.62 31.74 0.26
C LEU A 40 -23.56 31.21 1.22
N ASN A 41 -23.60 31.77 2.43
CA ASN A 41 -23.23 31.06 3.65
C ASN A 41 -23.94 29.70 3.65
N ASN A 42 -23.20 28.62 3.51
CA ASN A 42 -23.66 27.31 3.96
C ASN A 42 -22.53 26.63 4.73
N ASP A 43 -22.58 26.87 6.04
CA ASP A 43 -22.22 25.90 7.08
C ASP A 43 -22.87 24.56 6.71
N GLY A 44 -22.12 23.72 6.03
CA GLY A 44 -22.48 22.37 5.68
C GLY A 44 -21.37 21.51 6.24
N SER A 45 -21.68 20.84 7.34
CA SER A 45 -20.93 19.73 7.91
C SER A 45 -20.06 19.06 6.87
N ASP A 46 -18.77 18.88 7.20
CA ASP A 46 -17.96 17.84 6.63
C ASP A 46 -18.67 16.53 6.96
N ASP A 47 -19.64 16.18 6.12
CA ASP A 47 -20.08 14.82 5.89
C ASP A 47 -18.80 14.07 5.57
N THR A 48 -18.18 13.51 6.62
CA THR A 48 -17.45 12.25 6.52
C THR A 48 -18.45 11.23 6.04
N ASN A 49 -18.75 11.34 4.75
CA ASN A 49 -19.39 10.33 3.94
C ASN A 49 -18.39 9.19 3.98
N GLU A 50 -18.46 8.39 5.05
CA GLU A 50 -18.09 6.99 5.10
C GLU A 50 -18.84 6.31 3.94
N THR A 51 -18.40 6.61 2.73
CA THR A 51 -18.65 5.74 1.61
C THR A 51 -17.82 4.55 1.97
N ASP A 52 -18.51 3.58 2.54
CA ASP A 52 -18.13 2.19 2.60
C ASP A 52 -17.95 1.68 1.16
N ASP A 53 -17.08 2.34 0.38
CA ASP A 53 -16.39 1.77 -0.77
C ASP A 53 -15.41 0.78 -0.17
N LYS A 54 -15.96 -0.26 0.47
CA LYS A 54 -15.24 -1.46 0.76
C LYS A 54 -14.92 -2.06 -0.60
N THR A 55 -13.80 -1.62 -1.18
CA THR A 55 -13.27 -2.20 -2.40
C THR A 55 -13.22 -3.70 -2.18
N ASP A 56 -14.02 -4.43 -2.95
CA ASP A 56 -14.08 -5.89 -2.89
C ASP A 56 -12.72 -6.40 -3.35
N ILE A 57 -12.05 -7.17 -2.49
CA ILE A 57 -10.72 -7.69 -2.76
C ILE A 57 -10.89 -9.18 -3.08
N PRO A 58 -10.72 -9.59 -4.35
CA PRO A 58 -10.96 -10.97 -4.76
C PRO A 58 -10.11 -11.94 -3.94
N GLY A 59 -10.76 -12.97 -3.38
CA GLY A 59 -10.11 -13.99 -2.57
C GLY A 59 -9.77 -13.59 -1.13
N LEU A 60 -10.07 -12.37 -0.71
CA LEU A 60 -9.90 -11.91 0.68
C LEU A 60 -11.27 -11.74 1.38
N ASP A 61 -11.43 -12.45 2.49
CA ASP A 61 -12.58 -12.36 3.38
C ASP A 61 -12.30 -11.31 4.47
N ARG A 62 -12.82 -10.10 4.25
CA ARG A 62 -12.62 -8.96 5.16
C ARG A 62 -13.23 -9.20 6.54
N ASP A 63 -14.27 -10.01 6.65
CA ASP A 63 -14.90 -10.33 7.94
C ASP A 63 -13.97 -11.14 8.85
N LYS A 64 -13.06 -11.91 8.25
CA LYS A 64 -11.99 -12.64 8.93
C LYS A 64 -10.73 -11.82 9.18
N MET A 65 -10.61 -10.64 8.56
CA MET A 65 -9.50 -9.72 8.74
C MET A 65 -9.66 -8.91 10.05
N LYS A 66 -9.83 -9.62 11.17
CA LYS A 66 -10.02 -9.06 12.50
C LYS A 66 -8.89 -9.52 13.41
N VAL A 67 -8.10 -8.57 13.87
CA VAL A 67 -7.00 -8.83 14.79
C VAL A 67 -7.58 -9.09 16.17
N ASP A 68 -7.30 -10.26 16.73
CA ASP A 68 -7.57 -10.55 18.13
C ASP A 68 -6.42 -10.03 18.99
N SER A 69 -6.34 -8.70 19.12
CA SER A 69 -5.28 -8.02 19.88
C SER A 69 -5.83 -6.80 20.63
N ASP A 70 -5.43 -6.66 21.88
CA ASP A 70 -5.66 -5.43 22.66
C ASP A 70 -4.72 -4.29 22.24
N LYS A 71 -3.64 -4.60 21.53
CA LYS A 71 -2.60 -3.63 21.16
C LYS A 71 -2.73 -3.14 19.74
N LEU A 72 -3.19 -3.99 18.82
CA LEU A 72 -3.33 -3.69 17.40
C LEU A 72 -4.80 -3.58 17.01
N SER A 73 -5.11 -2.60 16.17
CA SER A 73 -6.45 -2.44 15.60
C SER A 73 -6.35 -1.99 14.16
N ILE A 74 -7.00 -2.72 13.25
CA ILE A 74 -7.09 -2.32 11.84
C ILE A 74 -8.08 -1.16 11.75
N LYS A 75 -7.61 -0.03 11.23
CA LYS A 75 -8.44 1.13 10.93
C LYS A 75 -9.07 1.03 9.56
N ASP A 76 -8.24 0.73 8.57
CA ASP A 76 -8.64 0.82 7.18
C ASP A 76 -7.95 -0.26 6.34
N VAL A 77 -8.66 -0.73 5.31
CA VAL A 77 -8.18 -1.70 4.34
C VAL A 77 -8.71 -1.25 2.99
N ASN A 78 -7.80 -0.84 2.12
CA ASN A 78 -8.11 -0.38 0.79
C ASN A 78 -7.27 -1.13 -0.25
N LYS A 79 -7.82 -1.31 -1.46
CA LYS A 79 -7.09 -1.87 -2.60
C LYS A 79 -6.83 -0.75 -3.59
N ASP A 80 -5.56 -0.50 -3.90
CA ASP A 80 -5.12 0.38 -4.96
C ASP A 80 -4.46 -0.45 -6.07
N ALA A 81 -5.14 -0.55 -7.21
CA ALA A 81 -4.73 -1.39 -8.34
C ALA A 81 -4.43 -2.84 -7.92
N ASP A 82 -3.14 -3.21 -7.91
CA ASP A 82 -2.63 -4.53 -7.52
C ASP A 82 -1.96 -4.55 -6.14
N THR A 83 -2.11 -3.49 -5.35
CA THR A 83 -1.63 -3.39 -3.97
C THR A 83 -2.79 -3.25 -3.00
N VAL A 84 -2.69 -3.90 -1.84
CA VAL A 84 -3.64 -3.71 -0.73
C VAL A 84 -2.95 -2.93 0.37
N ASP A 85 -3.48 -1.75 0.69
CA ASP A 85 -3.01 -0.91 1.77
C ASP A 85 -3.84 -1.16 3.03
N VAL A 86 -3.16 -1.50 4.12
CA VAL A 86 -3.76 -1.76 5.42
C VAL A 86 -3.19 -0.78 6.43
N VAL A 87 -4.07 0.05 7.00
CA VAL A 87 -3.70 0.99 8.06
C VAL A 87 -4.16 0.40 9.39
N ALA A 88 -3.21 0.20 10.29
CA ALA A 88 -3.46 -0.29 11.64
C ALA A 88 -2.89 0.68 12.67
N THR A 89 -3.53 0.75 13.84
CA THR A 89 -2.95 1.42 15.01
C THR A 89 -2.37 0.45 16.01
N THR A 90 -1.29 0.88 16.66
CA THR A 90 -0.65 0.18 17.77
C THR A 90 -0.56 1.05 19.02
N THR A 91 -0.76 0.45 20.19
CA THR A 91 -0.48 1.06 21.50
C THR A 91 0.91 0.74 22.03
N THR A 92 1.69 -0.07 21.30
CA THR A 92 3.06 -0.46 21.68
C THR A 92 4.06 -0.14 20.58
N THR A 93 5.25 0.27 20.99
CA THR A 93 6.42 0.47 20.11
C THR A 93 7.57 -0.47 20.48
N ASP A 94 7.32 -1.43 21.38
CA ASP A 94 8.33 -2.44 21.77
C ASP A 94 8.47 -3.47 20.64
N PRO A 95 9.68 -3.67 20.08
CA PRO A 95 9.88 -4.52 18.91
C PRO A 95 9.57 -5.99 19.19
N GLU A 96 9.90 -6.50 20.39
CA GLU A 96 9.57 -7.88 20.77
C GLU A 96 8.06 -8.07 20.90
N THR A 97 7.36 -7.06 21.41
CA THR A 97 5.89 -7.10 21.52
C THR A 97 5.25 -7.01 20.15
N LEU A 98 5.64 -6.03 19.33
CA LEU A 98 5.16 -5.87 17.96
C LEU A 98 5.35 -7.14 17.14
N ARG A 99 6.51 -7.79 17.24
CA ARG A 99 6.79 -9.06 16.54
C ARG A 99 5.80 -10.16 16.94
N ALA A 100 5.49 -10.30 18.22
CA ALA A 100 4.50 -11.29 18.68
C ALA A 100 3.08 -10.96 18.18
N GLU A 101 2.68 -9.68 18.18
CA GLU A 101 1.38 -9.26 17.65
C GLU A 101 1.30 -9.46 16.12
N LEU A 102 2.42 -9.26 15.41
CA LEU A 102 2.53 -9.50 13.97
C LEU A 102 2.45 -10.98 13.59
N GLN A 103 2.91 -11.89 14.45
CA GLN A 103 2.73 -13.33 14.25
C GLN A 103 1.24 -13.70 14.20
N SER A 104 0.46 -13.28 15.19
CA SER A 104 -0.99 -13.52 15.23
C SER A 104 -1.74 -12.82 14.09
N LEU A 105 -1.22 -11.68 13.62
CA LEU A 105 -1.72 -11.02 12.42
C LEU A 105 -1.49 -11.84 11.16
N GLY A 106 -0.31 -12.47 11.01
CA GLY A 106 0.00 -13.34 9.88
C GLY A 106 -1.01 -14.48 9.75
N GLU A 107 -1.32 -15.14 10.87
CA GLU A 107 -2.37 -16.18 10.93
C GLU A 107 -3.75 -15.64 10.53
N THR A 108 -4.10 -14.45 11.05
CA THR A 108 -5.39 -13.78 10.75
C THR A 108 -5.52 -13.47 9.26
N VAL A 109 -4.47 -12.90 8.65
CA VAL A 109 -4.44 -12.55 7.22
C VAL A 109 -4.49 -13.81 6.37
N ALA A 110 -3.73 -14.85 6.72
CA ALA A 110 -3.77 -16.13 6.03
C ALA A 110 -5.16 -16.78 6.09
N ALA A 111 -5.83 -16.73 7.24
CA ALA A 111 -7.20 -17.22 7.39
C ALA A 111 -8.24 -16.38 6.64
N ALA A 112 -7.97 -15.08 6.45
CA ALA A 112 -8.79 -14.19 5.65
C ALA A 112 -8.66 -14.47 4.15
N ILE A 113 -7.51 -14.95 3.67
CA ILE A 113 -7.34 -15.35 2.27
C ILE A 113 -8.08 -16.68 2.03
N THR A 114 -9.29 -16.59 1.49
CA THR A 114 -10.15 -17.75 1.22
C THR A 114 -9.93 -18.35 -0.16
N ASP A 115 -9.49 -17.52 -1.12
CA ASP A 115 -9.12 -17.95 -2.47
C ASP A 115 -7.73 -17.40 -2.82
N PRO A 116 -6.66 -18.14 -2.49
CA PRO A 116 -5.28 -17.69 -2.72
C PRO A 116 -4.97 -17.41 -4.19
N GLU A 117 -5.55 -18.17 -5.13
CA GLU A 117 -5.31 -18.01 -6.56
C GLU A 117 -5.94 -16.72 -7.10
N ALA A 118 -7.19 -16.43 -6.73
CA ALA A 118 -7.86 -15.19 -7.09
C ALA A 118 -7.17 -13.98 -6.45
N PHE A 119 -6.75 -14.11 -5.19
CA PHE A 119 -6.03 -13.05 -4.49
C PHE A 119 -4.69 -12.74 -5.17
N ALA A 120 -3.88 -13.74 -5.48
CA ALA A 120 -2.58 -13.55 -6.14
C ALA A 120 -2.67 -13.12 -7.62
N THR A 121 -3.83 -13.32 -8.25
CA THR A 121 -4.07 -12.80 -9.61
C THR A 121 -4.31 -11.29 -9.61
N GLU A 122 -4.94 -10.79 -8.55
CA GLU A 122 -5.42 -9.41 -8.45
C GLU A 122 -4.57 -8.52 -7.54
N VAL A 123 -3.76 -9.13 -6.68
CA VAL A 123 -2.91 -8.46 -5.69
C VAL A 123 -1.50 -9.03 -5.77
N ASN A 124 -0.52 -8.16 -5.99
CA ASN A 124 0.91 -8.51 -5.94
C ASN A 124 1.50 -8.35 -4.53
N SER A 125 1.05 -7.33 -3.80
CA SER A 125 1.60 -7.01 -2.48
C SER A 125 0.57 -6.39 -1.54
N VAL A 126 0.77 -6.60 -0.25
CA VAL A 126 -0.01 -5.97 0.82
C VAL A 126 0.91 -5.05 1.63
N THR A 127 0.67 -3.76 1.60
CA THR A 127 1.39 -2.77 2.40
C THR A 127 0.67 -2.56 3.72
N TRP A 128 1.39 -2.64 4.82
CA TRP A 128 0.89 -2.36 6.15
C TRP A 128 1.56 -1.12 6.72
N VAL A 129 0.75 -0.25 7.29
CA VAL A 129 1.19 0.96 7.99
C VAL A 129 0.68 0.88 9.43
N LEU A 130 1.61 0.85 10.38
CA LEU A 130 1.33 0.89 11.80
C LEU A 130 1.52 2.31 12.32
N GLU A 131 0.45 2.87 12.85
CA GLU A 131 0.42 4.20 13.46
C GLU A 131 0.30 4.10 14.98
N SER A 132 0.94 5.02 15.71
CA SER A 132 0.69 5.24 17.12
C SER A 132 0.56 6.73 17.36
N ASP A 133 -0.51 7.15 18.03
CA ASP A 133 -0.82 8.56 18.29
C ASP A 133 -0.86 9.43 17.01
N GLY A 134 -1.24 8.84 15.86
CA GLY A 134 -1.30 9.54 14.57
C GLY A 134 0.06 9.75 13.88
N ALA A 135 1.14 9.19 14.43
CA ALA A 135 2.43 9.12 13.77
C ALA A 135 2.69 7.69 13.25
N LYS A 136 3.25 7.59 12.03
CA LYS A 136 3.75 6.32 11.52
C LYS A 136 4.89 5.85 12.42
N VAL A 137 4.78 4.63 12.94
CA VAL A 137 5.82 3.99 13.76
C VAL A 137 6.61 2.98 12.92
N MET A 138 5.88 2.24 12.09
CA MET A 138 6.44 1.16 11.29
C MET A 138 5.60 1.01 10.02
N SER A 139 6.24 0.72 8.91
CA SER A 139 5.56 0.24 7.72
C SER A 139 6.29 -0.99 7.20
N PHE A 140 5.57 -2.00 6.76
CA PHE A 140 6.15 -3.18 6.13
C PHE A 140 5.28 -3.60 4.96
N TYR A 141 5.85 -4.34 4.03
CA TYR A 141 5.09 -4.92 2.93
C TYR A 141 5.20 -6.44 2.95
N VAL A 142 4.13 -7.09 2.53
CA VAL A 142 4.01 -8.54 2.40
C VAL A 142 3.84 -8.84 0.92
N ASP A 143 4.79 -9.54 0.32
CA ASP A 143 4.61 -10.08 -1.02
C ASP A 143 3.57 -11.20 -0.97
N VAL A 144 2.62 -11.21 -1.92
CA VAL A 144 1.57 -12.22 -1.93
C VAL A 144 2.15 -13.62 -2.11
N GLN A 145 3.29 -13.79 -2.79
CA GLN A 145 3.93 -15.09 -2.90
C GLN A 145 4.44 -15.61 -1.56
N TRP A 146 4.85 -14.74 -0.63
CA TRP A 146 5.23 -15.18 0.72
C TRP A 146 4.01 -15.64 1.50
N ALA A 147 2.90 -14.90 1.40
CA ALA A 147 1.63 -15.29 2.01
C ALA A 147 1.13 -16.63 1.45
N LEU A 148 1.25 -16.84 0.14
CA LEU A 148 0.94 -18.12 -0.50
C LEU A 148 1.85 -19.25 -0.01
N ALA A 149 3.16 -19.02 0.07
CA ALA A 149 4.10 -20.03 0.56
C ALA A 149 3.78 -20.43 2.01
N TYR A 150 3.39 -19.46 2.85
CA TYR A 150 2.95 -19.73 4.22
C TYR A 150 1.62 -20.53 4.25
N ILE A 151 0.61 -20.12 3.48
CA ILE A 151 -0.68 -20.82 3.40
C ILE A 151 -0.52 -22.27 2.90
N ASN A 152 0.42 -22.51 1.97
CA ASN A 152 0.69 -23.83 1.41
C ASN A 152 1.66 -24.68 2.26
N ASP A 153 2.04 -24.22 3.46
CA ASP A 153 3.01 -24.89 4.34
C ASP A 153 4.41 -25.04 3.68
N GLU A 154 4.70 -24.26 2.65
CA GLU A 154 6.00 -24.19 1.97
C GLU A 154 6.98 -23.27 2.71
N MET A 155 6.46 -22.36 3.53
CA MET A 155 7.20 -21.43 4.39
C MET A 155 6.67 -21.54 5.83
N SER A 156 7.57 -21.69 6.81
CA SER A 156 7.19 -21.72 8.22
C SER A 156 6.76 -20.33 8.72
N GLU A 157 5.91 -20.28 9.74
CA GLU A 157 5.45 -19.01 10.35
C GLU A 157 6.60 -18.09 10.75
N ASP A 158 7.60 -18.62 11.46
CA ASP A 158 8.78 -17.85 11.86
C ASP A 158 9.51 -17.27 10.65
N GLU A 159 9.68 -18.05 9.58
CA GLU A 159 10.35 -17.61 8.35
C GLU A 159 9.54 -16.53 7.62
N PHE A 160 8.22 -16.68 7.57
CA PHE A 160 7.31 -15.70 6.99
C PHE A 160 7.39 -14.37 7.74
N VAL A 161 7.26 -14.41 9.06
CA VAL A 161 7.30 -13.23 9.92
C VAL A 161 8.66 -12.55 9.85
N GLU A 162 9.76 -13.32 9.82
CA GLU A 162 11.10 -12.75 9.63
C GLU A 162 11.28 -12.10 8.26
N THR A 163 10.74 -12.71 7.20
CA THR A 163 10.78 -12.16 5.85
C THR A 163 10.00 -10.85 5.77
N VAL A 164 8.81 -10.79 6.33
CA VAL A 164 7.99 -9.57 6.39
C VAL A 164 8.65 -8.50 7.25
N LEU A 165 9.17 -8.85 8.43
CA LEU A 165 9.87 -7.89 9.27
C LEU A 165 11.16 -7.37 8.64
N ALA A 166 11.82 -8.16 7.79
CA ALA A 166 12.98 -7.70 7.03
C ALA A 166 12.63 -6.61 6.00
N THR A 167 11.35 -6.48 5.61
CA THR A 167 10.89 -5.37 4.75
C THR A 167 10.44 -4.15 5.53
N SER A 168 10.40 -4.25 6.86
CA SER A 168 9.94 -3.14 7.68
C SER A 168 10.89 -1.95 7.61
N ASP A 169 10.29 -0.78 7.47
CA ASP A 169 10.92 0.53 7.52
C ASP A 169 10.43 1.23 8.79
N GLU A 170 11.35 1.43 9.73
CA GLU A 170 11.14 2.18 10.97
C GLU A 170 11.43 3.66 10.71
N THR A 171 10.52 4.55 11.11
CA THR A 171 10.67 6.02 10.94
C THR A 171 10.97 6.74 12.24
#